data_AF-A0A534KK35-F1
#
_entry.id   AF-A0A534KK35-F1
#
_cell.length_a   1.000
_cell.length_b   1.000
_cell.length_c   1.000
_cell.angle_alpha   90.00
_cell.angle_beta   90.00
_cell.angle_gamma   90.00
#
_symmetry.space_group_name_H-M   'P 1'
#
loop_
_entity.id
_entity.type
_entity.pdbx_description
1 polymer ?
#
loop_
_entity_poly.entity_id
_entity_poly.type
_entity_poly.pdbx_seq_one_letter_code
_entity_poly.pdbx_strand_id
1 'polypeptide(L)' 'MSISYDMYQDQILDHYKHPRNKGPLSSATKNARDSNPLCGDEVVL' A
#
# COMPACT_ATOMS: atom_id res chain seq x y z
N MET A 1 20.67 -1.03 -18.21
CA MET A 1 19.51 -0.72 -17.35
C MET A 1 20.00 0.13 -16.20
N SER A 2 19.27 1.17 -15.81
CA SER A 2 19.68 2.03 -14.70
C SER A 2 19.45 1.29 -13.39
N ILE A 3 20.50 1.19 -12.57
CA ILE A 3 20.50 0.52 -11.25
C ILE A 3 19.33 0.98 -10.37
N SER A 4 18.92 2.24 -10.52
CA SER A 4 17.81 2.83 -9.77
C SER A 4 16.46 2.16 -10.05
N TYR A 5 16.19 1.74 -11.28
CA TYR A 5 14.88 1.16 -11.64
C TYR A 5 14.69 -0.21 -10.97
N ASP A 6 15.73 -1.04 -10.98
CA ASP A 6 15.71 -2.36 -10.35
C ASP A 6 15.50 -2.25 -8.83
N MET A 7 16.18 -1.30 -8.18
CA MET A 7 16.01 -1.06 -6.74
C MET A 7 14.56 -0.68 -6.37
N TYR A 8 13.93 0.25 -7.11
CA TYR A 8 12.55 0.64 -6.82
C TYR A 8 11.56 -0.48 -7.10
N GLN A 9 11.78 -1.25 -8.16
CA GLN A 9 10.95 -2.41 -8.50
C GLN A 9 10.96 -3.44 -7.37
N ASP A 10 12.14 -3.77 -6.85
CA ASP A 10 12.26 -4.73 -5.73
C ASP A 10 11.55 -4.23 -4.48
N GLN A 11 11.67 -2.94 -4.15
CA GLN A 11 10.95 -2.37 -3.01
C GLN A 11 9.43 -2.44 -3.20
N ILE A 12 8.91 -2.06 -4.37
CA ILE A 12 7.48 -2.13 -4.67
C ILE A 12 6.97 -3.57 -4.52
N LEU A 13 7.71 -4.55 -5.05
CA LEU A 13 7.35 -5.97 -4.95
C LEU A 13 7.41 -6.49 -3.52
N ASP A 14 8.37 -6.06 -2.70
CA ASP A 14 8.43 -6.42 -1.28
C ASP A 14 7.20 -5.90 -0.53
N HIS A 15 6.85 -4.63 -0.72
CA HIS A 15 5.68 -4.03 -0.07
C HIS A 15 4.35 -4.68 -0.48
N TYR A 16 4.25 -5.12 -1.73
CA TYR A 16 3.09 -5.88 -2.21
C TYR A 16 2.99 -7.26 -1.51
N LYS A 17 4.11 -7.98 -1.38
CA LYS A 17 4.15 -9.31 -0.77
C LYS A 17 4.06 -9.26 0.76
N HIS A 18 4.64 -8.25 1.38
CA HIS A 18 4.77 -8.07 2.83
C HIS A 18 4.20 -6.71 3.26
N PRO A 19 2.86 -6.52 3.17
CA PRO A 19 2.23 -5.25 3.49
C PRO A 19 2.44 -4.92 4.97
N ARG A 20 3.06 -3.77 5.22
CA ARG A 20 3.36 -3.29 6.57
C ARG A 20 2.12 -2.59 7.14
N ASN A 21 1.87 -2.76 8.44
CA ASN A 21 0.73 -2.17 9.15
C ASN A 21 -0.66 -2.53 8.57
N LYS A 22 -0.79 -3.71 7.94
CA LYS A 22 -2.08 -4.17 7.41
C LYS A 22 -3.03 -4.52 8.56
N GLY A 23 -4.01 -3.66 8.81
CA GLY A 23 -5.07 -3.89 9.79
C GLY A 23 -5.56 -2.58 10.41
N PRO A 24 -6.65 -2.62 11.20
CA PRO A 24 -7.14 -1.44 11.91
C PRO A 24 -6.17 -1.03 13.02
N LEU A 25 -6.00 0.29 13.20
CA LEU A 25 -5.27 0.85 14.33
C LEU A 25 -6.25 1.13 15.48
N SER A 26 -6.08 0.47 16.64
CA SER A 26 -7.06 0.48 17.74
C SER A 26 -7.40 1.86 18.30
N SER A 27 -6.46 2.80 18.25
CA SER A 27 -6.58 4.14 18.83
C SER A 27 -6.38 5.24 17.78
N ALA A 28 -6.82 5.00 16.55
CA ALA A 28 -6.73 5.98 15.47
C ALA A 28 -7.53 7.25 15.81
N THR A 29 -6.89 8.42 15.74
CA THR A 29 -7.55 9.73 15.99
C THR A 29 -8.52 10.11 14.86
N LYS A 30 -8.32 9.54 13.67
CA LYS A 30 -9.14 9.75 12.46
C LYS A 30 -9.16 8.46 11.66
N ASN A 31 -10.22 8.26 10.89
CA ASN A 31 -10.33 7.14 9.95
C ASN A 31 -10.87 7.67 8.61
N ALA A 32 -10.49 7.02 7.51
CA ALA A 32 -11.01 7.32 6.18
C ALA A 32 -11.21 6.04 5.36
N ARG A 33 -12.12 6.10 4.39
CA ARG A 33 -12.32 5.05 3.39
C ARG A 33 -12.42 5.67 2.02
N ASP A 34 -11.81 5.01 1.05
CA ASP A 34 -11.87 5.43 -0.35
C ASP A 34 -11.83 4.21 -1.27
N SER A 35 -12.29 4.40 -2.50
CA SER A 35 -12.40 3.35 -3.50
C SER A 35 -12.04 3.85 -4.90
N ASN A 36 -11.32 3.04 -5.66
CA ASN A 36 -11.04 3.26 -7.08
C ASN A 36 -11.92 2.33 -7.93
N PRO A 37 -13.10 2.77 -8.44
CA PRO A 37 -14.05 1.90 -9.13
C PRO A 37 -13.58 1.40 -10.49
N LEU A 38 -12.54 2.01 -11.09
CA LEU A 38 -12.01 1.57 -12.38
C LEU A 38 -11.24 0.25 -12.26
N CYS A 39 -10.58 0.04 -11.12
CA CYS A 39 -9.78 -1.16 -10.84
C CYS A 39 -10.42 -2.07 -9.79
N GLY A 40 -11.38 -1.56 -9.02
CA GLY A 40 -12.01 -2.26 -7.91
C GLY A 40 -11.20 -2.23 -6.61
N ASP A 41 -10.22 -1.32 -6.49
CA ASP A 41 -9.40 -1.21 -5.29
C ASP A 41 -10.18 -0.51 -4.16
N GLU A 42 -10.02 -1.00 -2.95
CA GLU A 42 -10.58 -0.41 -1.73
C GLU A 42 -9.48 -0.19 -0.69
N VAL A 43 -9.49 0.97 -0.03
CA VAL A 43 -8.51 1.31 1.01
C VAL A 43 -9.21 1.88 2.24
N VAL A 44 -8.74 1.44 3.42
CA VAL A 44 -9.16 1.95 4.73
C VAL A 44 -7.92 2.44 5.47
N LEU A 45 -8.01 3.66 6.00
CA LEU A 45 -6.97 4.32 6.80
C LEU A 45 -7.47 4.57 8.22
#